data_AF-A0A1G4FHT0-F1
#
_entry.id   AF-A0A1G4FHT0-F1
#
_cell.length_a   1.000
_cell.length_b   1.000
_cell.length_c   1.000
_cell.angle_alpha   90.00
_cell.angle_beta   90.00
_cell.angle_gamma   90.00
#
_symmetry.space_group_name_H-M   'P 1'
#
loop_
_entity.id
_entity.type
_entity.pdbx_description
1 polymer ?
#
loop_
_entity_poly.entity_id
_entity_poly.type
_entity_poly.pdbx_seq_one_letter_code
_entity_poly.pdbx_strand_id
1 'polypeptide(L)' 'MENVKGFDKLTKEQKQLLIRTNERHKAVAGNDYKDGWTPVSVKPLGRDLKVTFKNGKWLHYTPDGSWY' A
#
# COMPACT_ATOMS: atom_id res chain seq x y z
N MET A 1 -0.53 -2.83 10.13
CA MET A 1 0.36 -2.85 8.93
C MET A 1 1.77 -3.36 9.24
N GLU A 2 2.11 -3.64 10.49
CA GLU A 2 3.46 -4.01 10.90
C GLU A 2 3.95 -5.35 10.31
N ASN A 3 3.02 -6.21 9.86
CA ASN A 3 3.33 -7.48 9.21
C ASN A 3 3.62 -7.36 7.70
N VAL A 4 3.63 -6.16 7.13
CA VAL A 4 3.93 -5.96 5.70
C VAL A 4 5.45 -5.96 5.50
N LYS A 5 5.95 -6.89 4.69
CA LYS A 5 7.41 -7.02 4.44
C LYS A 5 7.98 -5.73 3.85
N GLY A 6 8.92 -5.11 4.56
CA GLY A 6 9.59 -3.87 4.15
C GLY A 6 8.98 -2.59 4.74
N PHE A 7 7.89 -2.69 5.51
CA PHE A 7 7.27 -1.55 6.18
C PHE A 7 8.19 -0.91 7.23
N ASP A 8 8.93 -1.73 7.97
CA ASP A 8 9.92 -1.33 8.97
C ASP A 8 10.98 -0.37 8.40
N LYS A 9 11.38 -0.59 7.15
CA LYS A 9 12.41 0.17 6.42
C LYS A 9 11.93 1.50 5.84
N LEU A 10 10.62 1.78 5.89
CA LEU A 10 10.06 3.04 5.40
C LEU A 10 10.29 4.18 6.38
N THR A 11 10.44 5.41 5.86
CA THR A 11 10.39 6.62 6.68
C THR A 11 9.00 6.80 7.29
N LYS A 12 8.88 7.71 8.27
CA LYS A 12 7.59 8.00 8.91
C LYS A 12 6.55 8.49 7.89
N GLU A 13 6.97 9.33 6.95
CA GLU A 13 6.14 9.90 5.90
C GLU A 13 5.67 8.82 4.93
N GLN A 14 6.57 7.91 4.55
CA GLN A 14 6.24 6.76 3.70
C GLN A 14 5.30 5.77 4.40
N LYS A 15 5.48 5.52 5.70
CA LYS A 15 4.54 4.71 6.49
C LYS A 15 3.15 5.33 6.49
N GLN A 16 3.05 6.65 6.70
CA GLN A 16 1.78 7.36 6.65
C GLN A 16 1.14 7.34 5.26
N LEU A 17 1.94 7.50 4.19
CA LEU A 17 1.47 7.36 2.81
C LEU A 17 0.86 5.97 2.57
N LEU A 18 1.55 4.91 2.97
CA LEU A 18 1.04 3.55 2.81
C LEU A 18 -0.31 3.37 3.53
N ILE A 19 -0.38 3.79 4.80
CA ILE A 19 -1.57 3.63 5.64
C ILE A 19 -2.77 4.35 5.01
N ARG A 20 -2.65 5.67 4.77
CA ARG A 20 -3.77 6.50 4.28
C ARG A 20 -4.26 6.07 2.89
N THR A 21 -3.34 5.73 1.98
CA THR A 21 -3.70 5.36 0.61
C THR A 21 -4.34 3.99 0.58
N ASN A 22 -3.84 3.03 1.37
CA ASN A 22 -4.43 1.70 1.47
C ASN A 22 -5.83 1.73 2.11
N GLU A 23 -6.06 2.58 3.12
CA GLU A 23 -7.39 2.77 3.71
C GLU A 23 -8.40 3.28 2.68
N ARG A 24 -8.03 4.31 1.92
CA ARG A 24 -8.85 4.83 0.80
C ARG A 24 -9.10 3.78 -0.26
N HIS A 25 -8.05 3.10 -0.69
CA HIS A 25 -8.14 2.04 -1.68
C HIS A 25 -9.10 0.92 -1.24
N LYS A 26 -9.01 0.46 0.01
CA LYS A 26 -9.93 -0.54 0.57
C LYS A 26 -11.37 -0.05 0.72
N ALA A 27 -11.57 1.25 0.96
CA ALA A 27 -12.90 1.84 0.99
C ALA A 27 -13.57 1.80 -0.41
N VAL A 28 -12.79 1.99 -1.47
CA VAL A 28 -13.28 2.00 -2.87
C VAL A 28 -13.43 0.59 -3.46
N ALA A 29 -12.59 -0.37 -3.08
CA ALA A 29 -12.50 -1.69 -3.73
C ALA A 29 -13.73 -2.63 -3.56
N GLY A 30 -14.79 -2.22 -2.85
CA GLY A 30 -15.96 -3.06 -2.58
C GLY A 30 -15.66 -4.24 -1.63
N ASN A 31 -16.67 -4.85 -1.00
CA ASN A 31 -16.46 -5.87 0.05
C ASN A 31 -15.82 -7.17 -0.48
N ASP A 32 -16.18 -7.61 -1.69
CA ASP A 32 -15.79 -8.94 -2.22
C ASP A 32 -14.31 -9.04 -2.58
N TYR A 33 -13.61 -7.91 -2.74
CA TYR A 33 -12.21 -7.87 -3.15
C TYR A 33 -11.25 -7.48 -2.00
N LYS A 34 -11.75 -7.21 -0.79
CA LYS A 34 -10.94 -6.63 0.32
C LYS A 34 -9.81 -7.53 0.80
N ASP A 35 -10.00 -8.85 0.80
CA ASP A 35 -8.97 -9.79 1.25
C ASP A 35 -7.78 -9.82 0.28
N GLY A 36 -8.07 -9.80 -1.03
CA GLY A 36 -7.07 -9.76 -2.09
C GLY A 36 -6.22 -8.47 -2.09
N TRP A 37 -6.80 -7.35 -1.67
CA TRP A 37 -6.15 -6.04 -1.56
C TRP A 37 -5.48 -5.78 -0.20
N THR A 38 -5.17 -6.84 0.56
CA THR A 38 -4.32 -6.71 1.75
C THR A 38 -2.84 -6.63 1.33
N PRO A 39 -2.10 -5.57 1.69
CA PRO A 39 -0.68 -5.47 1.39
C PRO A 39 0.11 -6.60 2.07
N VAL A 40 1.06 -7.19 1.34
CA VAL A 40 1.99 -8.22 1.85
C VAL A 40 3.45 -7.77 1.80
N SER A 41 3.79 -6.86 0.88
CA SER A 41 5.12 -6.25 0.84
C SER A 41 5.06 -4.82 0.30
N VAL A 42 5.98 -3.99 0.78
CA VAL A 42 6.17 -2.62 0.31
C VAL A 42 7.65 -2.35 0.08
N LYS A 43 7.95 -1.58 -0.97
CA LYS A 43 9.29 -1.07 -1.25
C LYS A 43 9.24 0.42 -1.58
N PRO A 44 10.18 1.24 -1.07
CA PRO A 44 10.31 2.61 -1.50
C PRO A 44 10.74 2.65 -2.98
N LEU A 45 10.17 3.58 -3.74
CA LEU A 45 10.55 3.86 -5.12
C LEU A 45 10.64 5.37 -5.31
N GLY A 46 11.77 5.95 -4.89
CA GLY A 46 11.91 7.41 -4.82
C GLY A 46 10.95 8.00 -3.80
N ARG A 47 10.06 8.89 -4.25
CA ARG A 47 9.00 9.50 -3.40
C ARG A 47 7.78 8.60 -3.22
N ASP A 48 7.68 7.57 -4.03
CA ASP A 48 6.50 6.73 -4.16
C ASP A 48 6.73 5.38 -3.48
N LEU A 49 5.69 4.55 -3.43
CA LEU A 49 5.77 3.20 -2.88
C LEU A 49 5.27 2.18 -3.89
N LYS A 50 6.04 1.11 -4.06
CA LYS A 50 5.56 -0.10 -4.72
C LYS A 50 4.93 -1.02 -3.67
N VAL A 51 3.63 -1.22 -3.73
CA VAL A 51 2.87 -2.05 -2.78
C VAL A 51 2.41 -3.32 -3.48
N THR A 52 2.79 -4.47 -2.95
CA THR A 52 2.35 -5.79 -3.44
C THR A 52 1.27 -6.33 -2.51
N PHE A 53 0.20 -6.89 -3.09
CA PHE A 53 -0.97 -7.37 -2.38
C PHE A 53 -1.09 -8.91 -2.41
N LYS A 54 -1.94 -9.45 -1.54
CA LYS A 54 -2.18 -10.88 -1.38
C LYS A 54 -2.65 -11.56 -2.67
N ASN A 55 -3.39 -10.86 -3.51
CA ASN A 55 -3.83 -11.34 -4.83
C ASN A 55 -2.71 -11.40 -5.90
N GLY A 56 -1.46 -11.10 -5.55
CA GLY A 56 -0.31 -11.09 -6.46
C GLY A 56 -0.18 -9.83 -7.31
N LYS A 57 -1.18 -8.93 -7.28
CA LYS A 57 -1.07 -7.62 -7.93
C LYS A 57 -0.17 -6.70 -7.12
N TRP A 58 0.35 -5.68 -7.78
CA TRP A 58 1.04 -4.58 -7.14
C TRP A 58 0.53 -3.26 -7.70
N LEU A 59 0.57 -2.22 -6.89
CA LEU A 59 0.20 -0.86 -7.27
C LEU A 59 1.30 0.10 -6.84
N HIS A 60 1.34 1.23 -7.54
CA HIS A 60 2.24 2.34 -7.29
C HIS A 60 1.50 3.41 -6.50
N TYR A 61 1.89 3.66 -5.24
CA TYR A 61 1.28 4.70 -4.41
C TYR A 61 2.11 5.98 -4.49
N THR A 62 1.47 7.04 -4.97
CA THR A 62 2.10 8.34 -5.20
C THR A 62 1.95 9.28 -3.98
N PRO A 63 2.75 10.34 -3.85
CA PRO A 63 2.81 11.17 -2.65
C PRO A 63 1.55 12.01 -2.40
N ASP A 64 0.70 12.18 -3.40
CA ASP A 64 -0.63 12.79 -3.33
C ASP A 64 -1.71 11.81 -2.83
N GLY A 65 -1.39 10.52 -2.73
CA GLY A 65 -2.31 9.47 -2.31
C GLY A 65 -3.11 8.82 -3.45
N SER A 66 -2.72 9.06 -4.70
CA SER A 66 -3.23 8.32 -5.86
C SER A 66 -2.54 6.95 -6.01
N TRP A 67 -3.11 6.08 -6.85
CA TRP A 67 -2.49 4.78 -7.17
C TRP A 67 -2.76 4.33 -8.61
N TYR A 68 -1.83 3.56 -9.19
CA TYR A 68 -1.95 2.92 -10.51
C TYR A 68 -1.23 1.57 -10.59
#